data_AF-A0A951M7F4-F1
#
_entry.id   AF-A0A951M7F4-F1
#
_cell.length_a   1.000
_cell.length_b   1.000
_cell.length_c   1.000
_cell.angle_alpha   90.00
_cell.angle_beta   90.00
_cell.angle_gamma   90.00
#
_symmetry.space_group_name_H-M   'P 1'
#
loop_
_entity.id
_entity.type
_entity.pdbx_description
1 polymer ?
#
loop_
_entity_poly.entity_id
_entity_poly.type
_entity_poly.pdbx_seq_one_letter_code
_entity_poly.pdbx_strand_id
1 'polypeptide(L)'
;IAEPWVQSFKELLRGRGQVTYEAAMEEEPGKTPLYEYTWNHTTLHVLKHDRKATYLQCLFPSDRLVDSLKEMHAMFGDEVLYHCEFQHFGGRVTCSALPVVRYTTPERLNEIIRLHEENGVSIANPHVFTLEDGSRHKKADSDQLGFKHEVDPMGLLNPGKMRSFKPRSHPSEPRKITGAA
;
A
#
# COMPACT_ATOMS: atom_id res chain seq x y z
N ILE A 1 -16.33 3.47 9.68
CA ILE A 1 -16.28 3.22 11.15
C ILE A 1 -17.21 2.05 11.42
N ALA A 2 -16.77 1.02 12.17
CA ALA A 2 -17.64 -0.12 12.47
C ALA A 2 -18.75 0.27 13.47
N GLU A 3 -19.93 -0.35 13.33
CA GLU A 3 -21.17 0.01 14.02
C GLU A 3 -21.00 0.24 15.54
N PRO A 4 -20.31 -0.63 16.31
CA PRO A 4 -20.17 -0.43 17.76
C PRO A 4 -19.45 0.87 18.16
N TRP A 5 -18.68 1.47 17.23
CA TRP A 5 -17.82 2.62 17.48
C TRP A 5 -18.37 3.93 16.91
N VAL A 6 -19.49 3.89 16.17
CA VAL A 6 -20.06 5.08 15.50
C VAL A 6 -20.42 6.18 16.51
N GLN A 7 -21.05 5.81 17.62
CA GLN A 7 -21.44 6.77 18.65
C GLN A 7 -20.22 7.43 19.31
N SER A 8 -19.21 6.62 19.67
CA SER A 8 -17.95 7.11 20.23
C SER A 8 -17.22 8.06 19.26
N PHE A 9 -17.22 7.72 17.97
CA PHE A 9 -16.66 8.56 16.92
C PHE A 9 -17.38 9.93 16.82
N LYS A 10 -18.72 9.93 16.83
CA LYS A 10 -19.52 11.17 16.82
C LYS A 10 -19.27 12.04 18.04
N GLU A 11 -19.09 11.44 19.20
CA GLU A 11 -18.74 12.15 20.43
C GLU A 11 -17.36 12.80 20.35
N LEU A 12 -16.37 12.08 19.80
CA LEU A 12 -15.03 12.60 19.58
C LEU A 12 -15.01 13.75 18.56
N LEU A 13 -15.92 13.73 17.59
CA LEU A 13 -16.05 14.77 16.56
C LEU A 13 -16.69 16.08 17.06
N ARG A 14 -17.36 16.12 18.23
CA ARG A 14 -18.15 17.29 18.68
C ARG A 14 -17.31 18.58 18.66
N GLY A 15 -17.63 19.46 17.71
CA GLY A 15 -16.97 20.76 17.49
C GLY A 15 -15.64 20.72 16.75
N ARG A 16 -15.19 19.53 16.29
CA ARG A 16 -13.89 19.33 15.61
C ARG A 16 -14.03 18.88 14.15
N GLY A 17 -15.24 18.53 13.72
CA GLY A 17 -15.53 18.11 12.36
C GLY A 17 -17.02 17.88 12.14
N GLN A 18 -17.38 17.51 10.91
CA GLN A 18 -18.74 17.21 10.50
C GLN A 18 -18.79 15.83 9.84
N VAL A 19 -19.77 15.02 10.23
CA VAL A 19 -20.11 13.81 9.47
C VAL A 19 -20.86 14.25 8.22
N THR A 20 -20.26 14.03 7.05
CA THR A 20 -20.85 14.41 5.75
C THR A 20 -21.68 13.30 5.14
N TYR A 21 -21.41 12.04 5.49
CA TYR A 21 -22.14 10.88 5.01
C TYR A 21 -22.07 9.74 6.04
N GLU A 22 -23.20 9.09 6.28
CA GLU A 22 -23.36 7.92 7.14
C GLU A 22 -24.44 7.03 6.56
N ALA A 23 -24.17 5.74 6.45
CA ALA A 23 -25.11 4.74 5.97
C ALA A 23 -24.94 3.46 6.79
N ALA A 24 -26.05 2.75 7.00
CA ALA A 24 -26.02 1.41 7.58
C ALA A 24 -25.26 0.45 6.64
N MET A 25 -24.67 -0.61 7.21
CA MET A 25 -24.11 -1.68 6.41
C MET A 25 -25.24 -2.55 5.85
N GLU A 26 -25.47 -2.45 4.55
CA GLU A 26 -26.49 -3.20 3.84
C GLU A 26 -25.85 -3.93 2.66
N GLU A 27 -25.93 -5.26 2.66
CA GLU A 27 -25.42 -6.13 1.58
C GLU A 27 -26.56 -6.60 0.66
N GLU A 28 -27.54 -5.73 0.41
CA GLU A 28 -28.64 -6.03 -0.49
C GLU A 28 -28.21 -5.91 -1.97
N PRO A 29 -28.72 -6.77 -2.87
CA PRO A 29 -28.46 -6.64 -4.30
C PRO A 29 -28.78 -5.23 -4.82
N GLY A 30 -27.79 -4.59 -5.45
CA GLY A 30 -27.93 -3.24 -6.02
C GLY A 30 -27.53 -2.10 -5.08
N LYS A 31 -27.18 -2.38 -3.82
CA LYS A 31 -26.56 -1.41 -2.91
C LYS A 31 -25.05 -1.66 -2.83
N THR A 32 -24.28 -0.58 -2.82
CA THR A 32 -22.82 -0.64 -2.66
C THR A 32 -22.47 -0.16 -1.26
N PRO A 33 -22.01 -1.06 -0.36
CA PRO A 33 -21.70 -0.68 1.01
C PRO A 33 -20.52 0.30 1.05
N LEU A 34 -20.46 1.13 2.10
CA LEU A 34 -19.49 2.22 2.20
C LEU A 34 -18.03 1.78 2.07
N TYR A 35 -17.68 0.58 2.56
CA TYR A 35 -16.30 0.09 2.49
C TYR A 35 -15.83 -0.13 1.03
N GLU A 36 -16.75 -0.32 0.08
CA GLU A 36 -16.45 -0.39 -1.37
C GLU A 36 -16.09 0.99 -1.95
N TYR A 37 -16.22 2.07 -1.18
CA TYR A 37 -15.71 3.41 -1.55
C TYR A 37 -14.46 3.79 -0.76
N THR A 38 -13.87 2.84 -0.03
CA THR A 38 -12.66 3.00 0.77
C THR A 38 -11.53 2.15 0.20
N TRP A 39 -10.32 2.36 0.71
CA TRP A 39 -9.12 1.67 0.24
C TRP A 39 -8.99 1.71 -1.29
N ASN A 40 -8.40 0.68 -1.89
CA ASN A 40 -8.14 0.71 -3.32
C ASN A 40 -9.42 0.58 -4.19
N HIS A 41 -10.61 0.41 -3.59
CA HIS A 41 -11.85 0.48 -4.35
C HIS A 41 -12.18 1.92 -4.77
N THR A 42 -11.74 2.93 -4.02
CA THR A 42 -11.81 4.34 -4.47
C THR A 42 -11.08 4.51 -5.80
N THR A 43 -9.88 3.95 -5.93
CA THR A 43 -9.12 3.91 -7.19
C THR A 43 -9.90 3.14 -8.27
N LEU A 44 -10.50 1.99 -7.94
CA LEU A 44 -11.32 1.22 -8.87
C LEU A 44 -12.50 2.06 -9.42
N HIS A 45 -13.17 2.82 -8.57
CA HIS A 45 -14.26 3.71 -8.97
C HIS A 45 -13.76 4.81 -9.93
N VAL A 46 -12.59 5.41 -9.67
CA VAL A 46 -12.00 6.37 -10.63
C VAL A 46 -11.65 5.69 -11.94
N LEU A 47 -11.01 4.51 -11.90
CA LEU A 47 -10.60 3.77 -13.09
C LEU A 47 -11.79 3.34 -13.98
N LYS A 48 -13.00 3.19 -13.43
CA LYS A 48 -14.21 2.95 -14.23
C LYS A 48 -14.56 4.14 -15.15
N HIS A 49 -14.14 5.35 -14.80
CA HIS A 49 -14.43 6.58 -15.55
C HIS A 49 -13.19 7.14 -16.28
N ASP A 50 -12.01 7.06 -15.67
CA ASP A 50 -10.75 7.53 -16.26
C ASP A 50 -9.67 6.45 -16.13
N ARG A 51 -9.39 5.78 -17.25
CA ARG A 51 -8.39 4.70 -17.35
C ARG A 51 -6.95 5.21 -17.36
N LYS A 52 -6.74 6.52 -17.46
CA LYS A 52 -5.40 7.11 -17.34
C LYS A 52 -5.01 7.29 -15.88
N ALA A 53 -5.95 7.33 -14.95
CA ALA A 53 -5.61 7.47 -13.53
C ALA A 53 -4.73 6.31 -13.02
N THR A 54 -3.91 6.61 -12.02
CA THR A 54 -3.20 5.61 -11.22
C THR A 54 -3.22 6.01 -9.76
N TYR A 55 -2.48 5.33 -8.88
CA TYR A 55 -2.48 5.63 -7.44
C TYR A 55 -1.10 5.43 -6.81
N LEU A 56 -0.85 6.09 -5.67
CA LEU A 56 0.30 5.81 -4.81
C LEU A 56 -0.13 5.10 -3.52
N GLN A 57 0.82 4.53 -2.78
CA GLN A 57 0.59 4.07 -1.41
C GLN A 57 1.50 4.85 -0.48
N CYS A 58 0.91 5.78 0.27
CA CYS A 58 1.62 6.69 1.15
C CYS A 58 1.38 6.31 2.62
N LEU A 59 2.38 6.54 3.46
CA LEU A 59 2.25 6.55 4.91
C LEU A 59 2.77 7.89 5.42
N PHE A 60 1.86 8.69 5.99
CA PHE A 60 2.20 9.99 6.53
C PHE A 60 2.86 9.87 7.92
N PRO A 61 3.76 10.80 8.28
CA PRO A 61 4.40 10.83 9.60
C PRO A 61 3.36 11.16 10.69
N SER A 62 3.28 10.33 11.73
CA SER A 62 2.26 10.44 12.78
C SER A 62 2.33 11.75 13.58
N ASP A 63 3.53 12.30 13.73
CA ASP A 63 3.85 13.49 14.54
C ASP A 63 3.52 14.82 13.85
N ARG A 64 3.34 14.82 12.52
CA ARG A 64 2.98 16.01 11.73
C ARG A 64 1.97 15.72 10.62
N LEU A 65 1.10 14.75 10.87
CA LEU A 65 0.18 14.17 9.89
C LEU A 65 -0.57 15.21 9.05
N VAL A 66 -1.26 16.13 9.74
CA VAL A 66 -2.15 17.11 9.11
C VAL A 66 -1.35 18.11 8.28
N ASP A 67 -0.21 18.57 8.80
CA ASP A 67 0.63 19.55 8.12
C ASP A 67 1.29 18.93 6.88
N SER A 68 1.82 17.71 7.00
CA SER A 68 2.39 16.98 5.86
C SER A 68 1.34 16.72 4.77
N LEU A 69 0.10 16.35 5.12
CA LEU A 69 -0.97 16.18 4.13
C LEU A 69 -1.30 17.51 3.43
N LYS A 70 -1.36 18.63 4.16
CA LYS A 70 -1.60 19.96 3.58
C LYS A 70 -0.46 20.40 2.66
N GLU A 71 0.79 20.18 3.05
CA GLU A 71 1.97 20.49 2.24
C GLU A 71 1.93 19.71 0.92
N MET A 72 1.64 18.42 0.98
CA MET A 72 1.53 17.58 -0.21
C MET A 72 0.34 17.97 -1.10
N HIS A 73 -0.83 18.25 -0.52
CA HIS A 73 -1.97 18.75 -1.27
C HIS A 73 -1.70 20.10 -1.93
N ALA A 74 -1.04 21.03 -1.23
CA ALA A 74 -0.68 22.34 -1.78
C ALA A 74 0.34 22.22 -2.93
N MET A 75 1.25 21.24 -2.84
CA MET A 75 2.28 21.01 -3.86
C MET A 75 1.71 20.47 -5.18
N PHE A 76 0.74 19.56 -5.11
CA PHE A 76 0.23 18.85 -6.30
C PHE A 76 -1.17 19.25 -6.74
N GLY A 77 -1.95 19.92 -5.88
CA GLY A 77 -3.31 20.35 -6.18
C GLY A 77 -4.16 19.22 -6.75
N ASP A 78 -4.78 19.46 -7.91
CA ASP A 78 -5.69 18.51 -8.58
C ASP A 78 -4.98 17.41 -9.38
N GLU A 79 -3.64 17.45 -9.49
CA GLU A 79 -2.86 16.38 -10.12
C GLU A 79 -2.84 15.11 -9.25
N VAL A 80 -2.89 15.29 -7.92
CA VAL A 80 -2.84 14.23 -6.91
C VAL A 80 -4.00 14.40 -5.93
N LEU A 81 -5.04 13.60 -6.11
CA LEU A 81 -6.26 13.64 -5.31
C LEU A 81 -6.10 12.78 -4.06
N TYR A 82 -5.95 13.41 -2.90
CA TYR A 82 -5.70 12.70 -1.64
C TYR A 82 -6.93 11.96 -1.12
N HIS A 83 -6.76 10.66 -0.95
CA HIS A 83 -7.70 9.76 -0.29
C HIS A 83 -7.01 9.16 0.94
N CYS A 84 -7.55 9.43 2.13
CA CYS A 84 -6.92 9.16 3.41
C CYS A 84 -7.66 8.06 4.20
N GLU A 85 -6.94 7.03 4.62
CA GLU A 85 -7.39 5.96 5.50
C GLU A 85 -6.66 6.05 6.85
N PHE A 86 -7.39 6.40 7.91
CA PHE A 86 -6.82 6.54 9.26
C PHE A 86 -6.69 5.19 9.95
N GLN A 87 -5.54 4.96 10.59
CA GLN A 87 -5.24 3.70 11.25
C GLN A 87 -4.32 3.90 12.46
N HIS A 88 -4.22 2.86 13.29
CA HIS A 88 -3.17 2.76 14.29
C HIS A 88 -1.96 2.03 13.68
N PHE A 89 -0.80 2.68 13.69
CA PHE A 89 0.46 2.11 13.21
C PHE A 89 1.58 2.46 14.19
N GLY A 90 2.37 1.46 14.61
CA GLY A 90 3.44 1.66 15.60
C GLY A 90 2.95 2.26 16.93
N GLY A 91 1.72 1.94 17.34
CA GLY A 91 1.10 2.46 18.57
C GLY A 91 0.60 3.91 18.48
N ARG A 92 0.67 4.56 17.30
CA ARG A 92 0.21 5.93 17.08
C ARG A 92 -0.89 5.97 16.02
N VAL A 93 -1.77 6.96 16.10
CA VAL A 93 -2.70 7.25 15.00
C VAL A 93 -1.91 7.88 13.87
N THR A 94 -2.07 7.36 12.66
CA THR A 94 -1.56 7.96 11.43
C THR A 94 -2.53 7.70 10.28
N CYS A 95 -2.16 8.11 9.07
CA CYS A 95 -2.91 7.88 7.84
C CYS A 95 -2.07 7.12 6.82
N SER A 96 -2.61 6.01 6.31
CA SER A 96 -2.24 5.55 4.98
C SER A 96 -3.08 6.30 3.96
N ALA A 97 -2.45 6.87 2.94
CA ALA A 97 -3.19 7.48 1.85
C ALA A 97 -3.00 6.68 0.56
N LEU A 98 -4.06 6.65 -0.24
CA LEU A 98 -4.08 6.05 -1.57
C LEU A 98 -4.40 7.14 -2.60
N PRO A 99 -3.56 8.19 -2.72
CA PRO A 99 -3.91 9.32 -3.56
C PRO A 99 -4.00 8.87 -5.02
N VAL A 100 -5.04 9.33 -5.69
CA VAL A 100 -5.25 9.09 -7.12
C VAL A 100 -4.44 10.12 -7.91
N VAL A 101 -3.59 9.64 -8.81
CA VAL A 101 -2.71 10.46 -9.62
C VAL A 101 -3.25 10.52 -11.05
N ARG A 102 -3.37 11.73 -11.59
CA ARG A 102 -3.63 11.96 -13.02
C ARG A 102 -2.36 11.69 -13.80
N TYR A 103 -2.16 10.44 -14.19
CA TYR A 103 -0.93 10.00 -14.83
C TYR A 103 -0.66 10.73 -16.15
N THR A 104 0.62 11.07 -16.36
CA THR A 104 1.12 11.66 -17.60
C THR A 104 2.27 10.83 -18.15
N THR A 105 3.42 10.83 -17.47
CA THR A 105 4.61 10.07 -17.86
C THR A 105 5.23 9.35 -16.66
N PRO A 106 6.07 8.32 -16.90
CA PRO A 106 6.82 7.68 -15.84
C PRO A 106 7.74 8.65 -15.08
N GLU A 107 8.32 9.63 -15.76
CA GLU A 107 9.24 10.61 -15.16
C GLU A 107 8.49 11.50 -14.16
N ARG A 108 7.31 12.00 -14.54
CA ARG A 108 6.48 12.81 -13.63
C ARG A 108 5.98 11.98 -12.44
N LEU A 109 5.56 10.73 -12.67
CA LEU A 109 5.13 9.83 -11.58
C LEU A 109 6.26 9.57 -10.57
N ASN A 110 7.48 9.30 -11.06
CA ASN A 110 8.64 9.10 -10.21
C ASN A 110 9.08 10.39 -9.50
N GLU A 111 8.90 11.55 -10.14
CA GLU A 111 9.08 12.84 -9.48
C GLU A 111 8.09 13.06 -8.33
N ILE A 112 6.81 12.76 -8.53
CA ILE A 112 5.80 12.83 -7.47
C ILE A 112 6.21 11.92 -6.30
N ILE A 113 6.60 10.68 -6.57
CA ILE A 113 7.09 9.74 -5.55
C ILE A 113 8.29 10.31 -4.79
N ARG A 114 9.29 10.80 -5.51
CA ARG A 114 10.51 11.39 -4.92
C ARG A 114 10.19 12.58 -4.01
N LEU A 115 9.32 13.49 -4.47
CA LEU A 115 8.91 14.66 -3.70
C LEU A 115 8.15 14.29 -2.42
N HIS A 116 7.34 13.21 -2.43
CA HIS A 116 6.73 12.70 -1.21
C HIS A 116 7.79 12.20 -0.22
N GLU A 117 8.75 11.40 -0.68
CA GLU A 117 9.84 10.87 0.15
C GLU A 117 10.71 11.99 0.73
N GLU A 118 11.04 13.02 -0.07
CA GLU A 118 11.80 14.21 0.37
C GLU A 118 11.08 15.01 1.44
N ASN A 119 9.74 14.97 1.48
CA ASN A 119 8.91 15.62 2.51
C ASN A 119 8.53 14.69 3.67
N GLY A 120 9.21 13.54 3.80
CA GLY A 120 9.04 12.62 4.92
C GLY A 120 7.80 11.74 4.83
N VAL A 121 7.12 11.69 3.68
CA VAL A 121 6.03 10.76 3.42
C VAL A 121 6.62 9.47 2.87
N SER A 122 6.44 8.37 3.59
CA SER A 122 6.96 7.07 3.16
C SER A 122 6.10 6.51 2.01
N ILE A 123 6.74 6.04 0.95
CA ILE A 123 6.07 5.44 -0.20
C ILE A 123 6.31 3.93 -0.25
N ALA A 124 5.23 3.16 -0.35
CA ALA A 124 5.30 1.78 -0.80
C ALA A 124 4.95 1.77 -2.31
N ASN A 125 5.97 1.77 -3.17
CA ASN A 125 5.78 2.03 -4.59
C ASN A 125 4.90 0.95 -5.26
N PRO A 126 3.68 1.26 -5.73
CA PRO A 126 2.78 0.27 -6.33
C PRO A 126 3.08 0.01 -7.81
N HIS A 127 4.06 0.71 -8.40
CA HIS A 127 4.42 0.62 -9.83
C HIS A 127 5.64 -0.25 -10.08
N VAL A 128 6.03 -1.05 -9.09
CA VAL A 128 7.10 -2.04 -9.18
C VAL A 128 6.58 -3.37 -8.68
N PHE A 129 7.22 -4.46 -9.13
CA PHE A 129 6.76 -5.82 -8.81
C PHE A 129 7.68 -6.58 -7.86
N THR A 130 8.83 -5.99 -7.49
CA THR A 130 9.79 -6.61 -6.57
C THR A 130 9.56 -6.14 -5.13
N LEU A 131 9.90 -6.98 -4.16
CA LEU A 131 9.77 -6.66 -2.73
C LEU A 131 10.66 -5.46 -2.35
N GLU A 132 11.90 -5.47 -2.84
CA GLU A 132 12.91 -4.49 -2.47
C GLU A 132 12.59 -3.08 -2.99
N ASP A 133 11.99 -2.98 -4.18
CA ASP A 133 11.62 -1.69 -4.75
C ASP A 133 10.27 -1.20 -4.22
N GLY A 134 9.35 -2.14 -3.92
CA GLY A 134 7.98 -1.82 -3.50
C GLY A 134 7.85 -1.41 -2.04
N SER A 135 8.72 -1.87 -1.13
CA SER A 135 8.63 -1.49 0.28
C SER A 135 10.00 -1.36 0.95
N ARG A 136 10.66 -0.23 0.68
CA ARG A 136 11.98 0.08 1.26
C ARG A 136 11.94 0.22 2.79
N HIS A 137 10.80 0.59 3.35
CA HIS A 137 10.63 0.90 4.77
C HIS A 137 10.04 -0.25 5.61
N LYS A 138 9.56 -1.34 4.98
CA LYS A 138 9.00 -2.51 5.70
C LYS A 138 9.93 -3.71 5.62
N LYS A 139 11.20 -3.53 6.00
CA LYS A 139 12.10 -4.67 6.22
C LYS A 139 11.90 -5.18 7.64
N ALA A 140 11.59 -6.47 7.77
CA ALA A 140 11.68 -7.12 9.07
C ALA A 140 13.16 -7.22 9.45
N ASP A 141 13.47 -7.03 10.71
CA ASP A 141 14.80 -7.31 11.26
C ASP A 141 14.98 -8.82 11.43
N SER A 142 15.04 -9.53 10.30
CA SER A 142 15.15 -10.97 10.24
C SER A 142 15.88 -11.43 8.97
N ASP A 143 16.47 -12.62 9.03
CA ASP A 143 17.14 -13.23 7.88
C ASP A 143 16.10 -13.80 6.88
N GLN A 144 15.46 -12.89 6.14
CA GLN A 144 14.46 -13.24 5.13
C GLN A 144 15.05 -14.11 4.00
N LEU A 145 16.34 -13.92 3.67
CA LEU A 145 17.02 -14.69 2.62
C LEU A 145 17.34 -16.11 3.10
N GLY A 146 17.86 -16.26 4.31
CA GLY A 146 18.08 -17.57 4.93
C GLY A 146 16.78 -18.36 5.05
N PHE A 147 15.71 -17.72 5.53
CA PHE A 147 14.39 -18.35 5.57
C PHE A 147 13.90 -18.77 4.17
N LYS A 148 14.05 -17.91 3.15
CA LYS A 148 13.67 -18.28 1.77
C LYS A 148 14.52 -19.45 1.24
N HIS A 149 15.80 -19.55 1.59
CA HIS A 149 16.63 -20.69 1.24
C HIS A 149 16.20 -22.00 1.93
N GLU A 150 15.66 -21.92 3.14
CA GLU A 150 15.15 -23.07 3.89
C GLU A 150 13.86 -23.60 3.26
N VAL A 151 12.89 -22.70 2.98
CA VAL A 151 11.54 -23.10 2.53
C VAL A 151 11.37 -23.20 1.02
N ASP A 152 12.25 -22.54 0.25
CA ASP A 152 12.20 -22.50 -1.21
C ASP A 152 13.61 -22.58 -1.85
N PRO A 153 14.39 -23.65 -1.57
CA PRO A 153 15.77 -23.76 -2.02
C PRO A 153 15.90 -23.72 -3.54
N MET A 154 14.88 -24.15 -4.28
CA MET A 154 14.85 -24.18 -5.75
C MET A 154 14.22 -22.92 -6.36
N GLY A 155 13.72 -21.98 -5.56
CA GLY A 155 13.18 -20.71 -6.06
C GLY A 155 11.88 -20.84 -6.85
N LEU A 156 11.04 -21.84 -6.55
CA LEU A 156 9.79 -22.11 -7.24
C LEU A 156 8.64 -21.26 -6.71
N LEU A 157 8.76 -20.72 -5.49
CA LEU A 157 7.75 -19.86 -4.90
C LEU A 157 7.91 -18.42 -5.40
N ASN A 158 7.08 -18.08 -6.38
CA ASN A 158 6.91 -16.72 -6.94
C ASN A 158 8.24 -16.11 -7.45
N PRO A 159 8.89 -16.75 -8.44
CA PRO A 159 10.20 -16.33 -8.94
C PRO A 159 10.17 -14.89 -9.47
N GLY A 160 11.28 -14.16 -9.28
CA GLY A 160 11.45 -12.78 -9.72
C GLY A 160 10.90 -11.70 -8.78
N LYS A 161 10.11 -12.06 -7.75
CA LYS A 161 9.58 -11.09 -6.77
C LYS A 161 10.59 -10.63 -5.73
N MET A 162 11.50 -11.50 -5.31
CA MET A 162 12.62 -11.15 -4.44
C MET A 162 13.87 -11.09 -5.33
N ARG A 163 14.27 -9.89 -5.76
CA ARG A 163 15.36 -9.71 -6.73
C ARG A 163 16.70 -10.24 -6.21
N SER A 164 16.91 -10.14 -4.90
CA SER A 164 18.14 -10.57 -4.23
C SER A 164 18.27 -12.09 -4.08
N PHE A 165 17.20 -12.86 -4.28
CA PHE A 165 17.22 -14.32 -4.08
C PHE A 165 17.85 -15.05 -5.26
N LYS A 166 18.80 -15.95 -4.97
CA LYS A 166 19.41 -16.86 -5.94
C LYS A 166 19.07 -18.31 -5.57
N PRO A 167 18.32 -19.04 -6.41
CA PRO A 167 18.04 -20.45 -6.17
C PRO A 167 19.33 -21.29 -6.06
N ARG A 168 19.29 -22.37 -5.28
CA ARG A 168 20.33 -23.39 -5.33
C ARG A 168 20.26 -24.08 -6.69
N SER A 169 21.41 -24.23 -7.35
CA SER A 169 21.50 -25.02 -8.59
C SER A 169 21.05 -26.45 -8.32
N HIS A 170 20.28 -27.01 -9.26
CA HIS A 170 20.00 -28.45 -9.25
C HIS A 170 21.34 -29.20 -9.25
N PRO A 171 21.59 -30.18 -8.36
CA PRO A 171 22.76 -31.03 -8.49
C PRO A 171 22.66 -31.73 -9.85
N SER A 172 23.64 -31.47 -10.72
CA SER A 172 23.68 -31.94 -12.10
C SER A 172 24.22 -33.37 -12.25
N GLU A 173 24.26 -34.16 -11.18
CA GLU A 173 24.74 -35.54 -11.25
C GLU A 173 23.62 -36.54 -10.91
N PRO A 174 23.30 -37.48 -11.81
CA PRO A 174 22.52 -38.64 -11.40
C PRO A 174 23.34 -39.38 -10.34
N ARG A 175 22.77 -39.57 -9.15
CA ARG A 175 23.34 -40.53 -8.17
C ARG A 175 23.48 -41.86 -8.90
N LYS A 176 24.71 -42.29 -9.16
CA LYS A 176 24.98 -43.66 -9.61
C LYS A 176 24.41 -44.58 -8.53
N ILE A 177 23.32 -45.26 -8.86
CA ILE A 177 22.82 -46.36 -8.04
C ILE A 177 23.85 -47.47 -8.20
N THR A 178 24.81 -47.56 -7.29
CA THR A 178 25.69 -48.72 -7.20
C THR A 178 24.84 -49.87 -6.69
N GLY A 179 24.34 -50.70 -7.60
CA GLY A 179 23.75 -51.98 -7.23
C GLY A 179 24.77 -52.80 -6.47
N ALA A 180 24.45 -53.18 -5.24
CA ALA A 180 25.14 -54.24 -4.54
C ALA A 180 24.72 -55.56 -5.21
N ALA A 181 25.71 -56.27 -5.75
CA ALA A 181 25.59 -57.66 -6.21
C ALA A 181 25.53 -58.62 -5.02
#